data_AF-A0A7G9FGS2-F1
#
_entry.id   AF-A0A7G9FGS2-F1
#
_cell.length_a   1.000
_cell.length_b   1.000
_cell.length_c   1.000
_cell.angle_alpha   90.00
_cell.angle_beta   90.00
_cell.angle_gamma   90.00
#
_symmetry.space_group_name_H-M   'P 1'
#
loop_
_entity.id
_entity.type
_entity.pdbx_description
1 polymer ?
#
loop_
_entity_poly.entity_id
_entity_poly.type
_entity_poly.pdbx_seq_one_letter_code
_entity_poly.pdbx_strand_id
1 'polypeptide(L)'
;MTECFPGARLAFDAQNRKGMELDLKAIKASGIDIGTNFCLDDPEKELHGWSAHFVSVRKKGMMAGYMKSVKRFRMLYRLLAAYSDKSGMSQLDVIEFKS
;
A
#
# COMPACT_ATOMS: atom_id res chain seq x y z
N MET A 1 -7.25 -1.99 -19.33
CA MET A 1 -5.97 -2.29 -18.66
C MET A 1 -5.83 -3.79 -18.46
N THR A 2 -6.71 -4.46 -17.70
CA THR A 2 -6.70 -5.92 -17.52
C THR A 2 -6.70 -6.71 -18.82
N GLU A 3 -7.48 -6.27 -19.82
CA GLU A 3 -7.57 -6.88 -21.16
C GLU A 3 -6.24 -6.89 -21.93
N CYS A 4 -5.37 -5.90 -21.68
CA CYS A 4 -4.07 -5.81 -22.33
C CYS A 4 -2.98 -6.59 -21.59
N PHE A 5 -3.26 -7.03 -20.35
CA PHE A 5 -2.30 -7.69 -19.46
C PHE A 5 -2.94 -8.92 -18.77
N PRO A 6 -3.44 -9.91 -19.54
CA PRO A 6 -4.05 -11.09 -18.97
C PRO A 6 -3.09 -11.83 -18.04
N GLY A 7 -3.59 -12.26 -16.88
CA GLY A 7 -2.83 -12.96 -15.85
C GLY A 7 -1.76 -12.12 -15.13
N ALA A 8 -1.67 -10.82 -15.43
CA ALA A 8 -0.69 -9.95 -14.79
C ALA A 8 -1.05 -9.63 -13.33
N ARG A 9 -0.07 -9.03 -12.64
CA ARG A 9 -0.22 -8.53 -11.28
C ARG A 9 0.15 -7.06 -11.24
N LEU A 10 -0.76 -6.22 -10.76
CA LEU A 10 -0.51 -4.82 -10.48
C LEU A 10 -0.23 -4.65 -9.00
N ALA A 11 0.89 -4.05 -8.64
CA ALA A 11 1.25 -3.71 -7.27
C ALA A 11 1.56 -2.22 -7.19
N PHE A 12 1.00 -1.53 -6.21
CA PHE A 12 1.23 -0.10 -6.00
C PHE A 12 1.13 0.25 -4.52
N ASP A 13 1.83 1.31 -4.15
CA ASP A 13 1.78 1.84 -2.80
C ASP A 13 0.54 2.74 -2.65
N ALA A 14 -0.12 2.63 -1.51
CA ALA A 14 -1.21 3.52 -1.12
C ALA A 14 -1.15 3.80 0.39
N GLN A 15 -2.01 4.70 0.84
CA GLN A 15 -2.13 5.06 2.24
C GLN A 15 -3.59 5.02 2.66
N ASN A 16 -3.85 4.67 3.91
CA ASN A 16 -5.15 4.98 4.49
C ASN A 16 -5.24 6.48 4.85
N ARG A 17 -6.43 6.93 5.24
CA ARG A 17 -6.68 8.34 5.59
C ARG A 17 -5.71 8.87 6.64
N LYS A 18 -5.37 8.05 7.64
CA LYS A 18 -4.46 8.45 8.71
C LYS A 18 -3.03 8.65 8.20
N GLY A 19 -2.56 7.77 7.32
CA GLY A 19 -1.26 7.93 6.65
C GLY A 19 -1.25 9.20 5.79
N MET A 20 -2.30 9.38 4.99
CA MET A 20 -2.48 10.55 4.13
C MET A 20 -2.42 11.87 4.91
N GLU A 21 -3.10 11.96 6.05
CA GLU A 21 -3.09 13.17 6.89
C GLU A 21 -1.70 13.51 7.44
N LEU A 22 -0.88 12.50 7.76
CA LEU A 22 0.49 12.73 8.22
C LEU A 22 1.39 13.15 7.07
N ASP A 23 1.26 12.51 5.92
CA ASP A 23 2.03 12.85 4.73
C ASP A 23 1.71 14.26 4.27
N LEU A 24 0.43 14.65 4.21
CA LEU A 24 0.04 16.03 3.86
C LEU A 24 0.64 17.07 4.82
N LYS A 25 0.74 16.76 6.13
CA LYS A 25 1.44 17.64 7.08
C LYS A 25 2.93 17.72 6.79
N ALA A 26 3.57 16.60 6.48
CA ALA A 26 4.99 16.56 6.14
C ALA A 26 5.30 17.28 4.81
N ILE A 27 4.47 17.09 3.78
CA ILE A 27 4.54 17.74 2.47
C ILE A 27 4.41 19.26 2.62
N LYS A 28 3.39 19.70 3.37
CA LYS A 28 3.21 21.12 3.66
C LYS A 28 4.42 21.73 4.37
N ALA A 29 5.05 20.98 5.27
CA ALA A 29 6.24 21.43 5.99
C ALA A 29 7.51 21.42 5.11
N SER A 30 7.59 20.52 4.13
CA SER A 30 8.76 20.41 3.24
C SER A 30 8.75 21.42 2.09
N GLY A 31 7.61 22.06 1.81
CA GLY A 31 7.47 22.98 0.66
C GLY A 31 7.43 22.26 -0.69
N ILE A 32 7.31 20.93 -0.67
CA ILE A 32 7.13 20.11 -1.87
C ILE A 32 5.65 20.19 -2.26
N ASP A 33 5.36 20.37 -3.54
CA ASP A 33 4.02 20.22 -4.09
C ASP A 33 3.84 18.79 -4.62
N ILE A 34 2.75 18.12 -4.24
CA ILE A 34 2.42 16.78 -4.70
C ILE A 34 1.04 16.81 -5.34
N GLY A 35 0.99 16.47 -6.63
CA GLY A 35 -0.23 16.61 -7.43
C GLY A 35 -1.37 15.66 -7.06
N THR A 36 -1.06 14.39 -6.72
CA THR A 36 -2.07 13.40 -6.34
C THR A 36 -1.47 12.32 -5.44
N ASN A 37 -2.17 12.01 -4.35
CA ASN A 37 -1.91 10.83 -3.54
C ASN A 37 -3.10 9.88 -3.58
N PHE A 38 -2.83 8.59 -3.47
CA PHE A 38 -3.85 7.56 -3.54
C PHE A 38 -4.22 7.05 -2.14
N CYS A 39 -5.47 7.30 -1.74
CA CYS A 39 -5.98 6.99 -0.41
C CYS A 39 -6.94 5.81 -0.46
N LEU A 40 -6.65 4.73 0.27
CA LEU A 40 -7.48 3.53 0.36
C LEU A 40 -7.54 3.04 1.81
N ASP A 41 -8.70 3.16 2.44
CA ASP A 41 -8.91 2.67 3.82
C ASP A 41 -9.13 1.15 3.85
N ASP A 42 -9.88 0.63 2.87
CA ASP A 42 -10.17 -0.80 2.69
C ASP A 42 -10.00 -1.19 1.21
N PRO A 43 -8.75 -1.50 0.79
CA PRO A 43 -8.44 -1.82 -0.59
C PRO A 43 -9.25 -3.01 -1.13
N GLU A 44 -9.46 -4.03 -0.32
CA GLU A 44 -10.17 -5.24 -0.75
C GLU A 44 -11.64 -4.92 -1.04
N LYS A 45 -12.29 -4.13 -0.18
CA LYS A 45 -13.67 -3.72 -0.40
C LYS A 45 -13.82 -2.75 -1.57
N GLU A 46 -12.91 -1.78 -1.69
CA GLU A 46 -13.02 -0.72 -2.68
C GLU A 46 -12.65 -1.20 -4.09
N LEU A 47 -11.47 -1.82 -4.24
CA LEU A 47 -10.91 -2.16 -5.54
C LEU A 47 -11.59 -3.38 -6.17
N HIS A 48 -12.16 -4.29 -5.38
CA HIS A 48 -12.84 -5.47 -5.92
C HIS A 48 -14.08 -5.10 -6.75
N GLY A 49 -14.66 -3.91 -6.53
CA GLY A 49 -15.76 -3.38 -7.35
C GLY A 49 -15.33 -2.69 -8.64
N TRP A 50 -14.03 -2.40 -8.82
CA TRP A 50 -13.55 -1.60 -9.95
C TRP A 50 -13.51 -2.37 -11.27
N SER A 51 -13.38 -3.69 -11.21
CA SER A 51 -13.38 -4.54 -12.40
C SER A 51 -13.76 -5.97 -12.09
N ALA A 52 -14.64 -6.55 -12.91
CA ALA A 52 -14.96 -7.97 -12.88
C ALA A 52 -13.77 -8.86 -13.32
N HIS A 53 -12.69 -8.28 -13.86
CA HIS A 53 -11.49 -8.99 -14.26
C HIS A 53 -10.42 -9.08 -13.16
N PHE A 54 -10.66 -8.50 -11.99
CA PHE A 54 -9.80 -8.72 -10.83
C PHE A 54 -10.13 -10.09 -10.21
N VAL A 55 -9.11 -10.93 -10.06
CA VAL A 55 -9.20 -12.25 -9.41
C VAL A 55 -9.04 -12.10 -7.91
N SER A 56 -8.07 -11.29 -7.50
CA SER A 56 -7.86 -10.99 -6.09
C SER A 56 -7.34 -9.57 -5.93
N VAL A 57 -7.73 -8.97 -4.81
CA VAL A 57 -7.13 -7.77 -4.27
C VAL A 57 -6.58 -8.16 -2.92
N ARG A 58 -5.34 -7.79 -2.62
CA ARG A 58 -4.71 -8.09 -1.34
C ARG A 58 -3.93 -6.88 -0.87
N LYS A 59 -4.16 -6.50 0.39
CA LYS A 59 -3.33 -5.54 1.10
C LYS A 59 -2.14 -6.24 1.74
N LYS A 60 -0.93 -5.69 1.59
CA LYS A 60 0.28 -6.13 2.29
C LYS A 60 0.88 -5.01 3.12
N GLY A 61 1.43 -5.38 4.27
CA GLY A 61 2.25 -4.48 5.08
C GLY A 61 3.52 -4.10 4.32
N MET A 62 3.77 -2.80 4.20
CA MET A 62 4.89 -2.26 3.45
C MET A 62 6.22 -2.50 4.19
N MET A 63 6.29 -2.18 5.48
CA MET A 63 7.55 -2.13 6.24
C MET A 63 8.11 -3.52 6.53
N ALA A 64 7.29 -4.48 6.95
CA ALA A 64 7.74 -5.85 7.16
C ALA A 64 8.20 -6.52 5.86
N GLY A 65 7.66 -6.11 4.71
CA GLY A 65 8.12 -6.52 3.39
C GLY A 65 9.57 -6.12 3.14
N TYR A 66 9.88 -4.83 3.27
CA TYR A 66 11.24 -4.32 3.07
C TYR A 66 12.23 -4.82 4.13
N MET A 67 11.81 -4.95 5.39
CA MET A 67 12.70 -5.37 6.48
C MET A 67 13.15 -6.83 6.43
N LYS A 68 12.41 -7.74 5.76
CA LYS A 68 12.87 -9.13 5.58
C LYS A 68 14.23 -9.22 4.91
N SER A 69 14.59 -8.23 4.10
CA SER A 69 15.88 -8.18 3.40
C SER A 69 17.05 -7.72 4.28
N VAL A 70 16.79 -7.15 5.47
CA VAL A 70 17.83 -6.51 6.30
C VAL A 70 17.98 -7.21 7.64
N LYS A 71 18.92 -8.16 7.72
CA LYS A 71 19.21 -9.00 8.91
C LYS A 71 19.67 -8.21 10.17
N ARG A 72 19.91 -6.90 10.05
CA ARG A 72 20.56 -6.06 11.08
C ARG A 72 19.60 -5.50 12.14
N PHE A 73 18.29 -5.58 11.92
CA PHE A 73 17.32 -4.91 12.80
C PHE A 73 16.99 -5.72 14.07
N ARG A 74 17.26 -5.13 15.24
CA ARG A 74 16.91 -5.66 16.58
C ARG A 74 15.39 -5.81 16.74
N MET A 75 14.95 -6.67 17.67
CA MET A 75 13.52 -6.96 17.93
C MET A 75 12.61 -5.72 18.02
N LEU A 76 13.10 -4.62 18.60
CA LEU A 76 12.35 -3.36 18.69
C LEU A 76 11.90 -2.83 17.32
N TYR A 77 12.79 -2.84 16.32
CA TYR A 77 12.45 -2.35 14.97
C TYR A 77 11.42 -3.25 14.30
N ARG A 78 11.47 -4.56 14.53
CA ARG A 78 10.46 -5.49 14.01
C ARG A 78 9.08 -5.22 14.62
N LEU A 79 9.04 -4.86 15.90
CA LEU A 79 7.80 -4.48 16.58
C LEU A 79 7.26 -3.15 16.03
N LEU A 80 8.12 -2.15 15.84
CA LEU A 80 7.72 -0.87 15.24
C LEU A 80 7.20 -1.03 13.82
N ALA A 81 7.86 -1.84 13.00
CA ALA A 81 7.39 -2.13 11.64
C ALA A 81 6.09 -2.93 11.61
N ALA A 82 5.93 -3.93 12.47
CA ALA A 82 4.67 -4.65 12.60
C ALA A 82 3.53 -3.75 13.07
N TYR A 83 3.82 -2.80 13.97
CA TYR A 83 2.85 -1.79 14.39
C TYR A 83 2.49 -0.85 13.24
N SER A 84 3.49 -0.39 12.48
CA SER A 84 3.30 0.46 11.29
C SER A 84 2.47 -0.25 10.21
N ASP A 85 2.71 -1.54 9.99
CA ASP A 85 1.92 -2.33 9.04
C ASP A 85 0.50 -2.59 9.55
N LYS A 86 0.35 -2.84 10.86
CA LYS A 86 -0.96 -3.03 11.49
C LYS A 86 -1.81 -1.76 11.47
N SER A 87 -1.19 -0.59 11.56
CA SER A 87 -1.92 0.69 11.47
C SER A 87 -2.42 0.98 10.05
N GLY A 88 -1.90 0.27 9.03
CA GLY A 88 -2.29 0.42 7.63
C GLY A 88 -1.99 1.79 7.02
N MET A 89 -1.16 2.59 7.69
CA MET A 89 -0.86 3.96 7.26
C MET A 89 -0.08 4.01 5.95
N SER A 90 0.66 2.96 5.66
CA SER A 90 1.35 2.75 4.39
C SER A 90 1.21 1.28 4.03
N GLN A 91 0.77 1.01 2.81
CA GLN A 91 0.44 -0.34 2.38
C GLN A 91 0.86 -0.57 0.93
N LEU A 92 1.13 -1.83 0.62
CA LEU A 92 1.33 -2.29 -0.75
C LEU A 92 0.08 -3.06 -1.17
N ASP A 93 -0.68 -2.49 -2.10
CA ASP A 93 -1.89 -3.08 -2.63
C ASP A 93 -1.54 -3.89 -3.89
N VAL A 94 -2.02 -5.13 -3.94
CA VAL A 94 -1.70 -6.08 -5.00
C VAL A 94 -2.99 -6.60 -5.61
N ILE A 95 -3.17 -6.37 -6.90
CA ILE A 95 -4.28 -6.86 -7.70
C ILE A 95 -3.78 -7.93 -8.67
N GLU A 96 -4.46 -9.06 -8.73
CA GLU A 96 -4.22 -10.11 -9.73
C GLU A 96 -5.34 -10.09 -10.77
N PHE A 97 -4.97 -10.18 -12.05
CA PHE A 97 -5.92 -10.15 -13.15
C PHE A 97 -6.27 -11.56 -13.61
N LYS A 98 -7.46 -11.71 -14.18
CA LYS A 98 -7.85 -12.95 -14.87
C LYS A 98 -6.89 -13.21 -16.03
N SER A 99 -6.53 -14.47 -16.22
CA SER A 99 -5.82 -14.96 -17.40
C SER A 99 -6.68 -14.92 -18.65
#